data_AF-A0A1Y0C622-F1
#
_entry.id   AF-A0A1Y0C622-F1
#
_cell.length_a   1.000
_cell.length_b   1.000
_cell.length_c   1.000
_cell.angle_alpha   90.00
_cell.angle_beta   90.00
_cell.angle_gamma   90.00
#
_symmetry.space_group_name_H-M   'P 1'
#
loop_
_entity.id
_entity.type
_entity.pdbx_description
1 polymer ?
#
loop_
_entity_poly.entity_id
_entity_poly.type
_entity_poly.pdbx_seq_one_letter_code
_entity_poly.pdbx_strand_id
1 'polypeptide(L)'
;MTSFKRGDGVVFVRNGRVAMIGQASYDRTTISVGLVTSVTREGAIKAYRHSTYDQPEIKLHKHSLEHGMQKYVLPKSDWDIGAVMDYCRDRPWAHSPEHTGAPFDSLDQLRAELKQFRIQEKTP
;
A
#
# COMPACT_ATOMS: atom_id res chain seq x y z
N MET A 1 17.22 6.10 5.59
CA MET A 1 15.90 6.47 5.01
C MET A 1 15.67 5.60 3.80
N THR A 2 14.50 4.97 3.67
CA THR A 2 14.11 4.25 2.44
C THR A 2 13.97 5.24 1.31
N SER A 3 14.73 5.07 0.23
CA SER A 3 14.66 5.93 -0.96
C SER A 3 13.73 5.30 -1.99
N PHE A 4 12.69 6.02 -2.40
CA PHE A 4 11.72 5.59 -3.41
C PHE A 4 12.10 6.11 -4.79
N LYS A 5 11.73 5.36 -5.83
CA LYS A 5 11.83 5.79 -7.23
C LYS A 5 10.45 5.79 -7.87
N ARG A 6 10.31 6.57 -8.95
CA ARG A 6 9.12 6.53 -9.79
C ARG A 6 8.94 5.12 -10.38
N GLY A 7 7.73 4.59 -10.22
CA GLY A 7 7.34 3.25 -10.64
C GLY A 7 7.44 2.20 -9.55
N ASP A 8 8.08 2.48 -8.41
CA ASP A 8 8.07 1.55 -7.27
C ASP A 8 6.67 1.45 -6.66
N GLY A 9 6.38 0.32 -6.04
CA GLY A 9 5.28 0.22 -5.10
C GLY A 9 5.67 0.79 -3.73
N VAL A 10 4.70 1.38 -3.05
CA VAL A 10 4.80 1.79 -1.65
C VAL A 10 3.76 1.05 -0.84
N VAL A 11 4.16 0.47 0.28
CA VAL A 11 3.26 -0.11 1.27
C VAL A 11 3.13 0.87 2.42
N PHE A 12 1.91 1.32 2.70
CA PHE A 12 1.59 2.17 3.84
C PHE A 12 1.05 1.31 4.98
N VAL A 13 1.64 1.44 6.16
CA VAL A 13 1.15 0.79 7.38
C VAL A 13 0.55 1.84 8.30
N ARG A 14 -0.75 1.72 8.53
CA ARG A 14 -1.51 2.54 9.47
C ARG A 14 -1.80 1.73 10.72
N ASN A 15 -1.24 2.16 11.84
CA ASN A 15 -1.67 1.69 13.15
C ASN A 15 -2.62 2.75 13.73
N GLY A 16 -3.79 2.34 14.17
CA GLY A 16 -4.78 3.26 14.74
C GLY A 16 -5.64 2.57 15.78
N ARG A 17 -6.06 3.35 16.79
CA ARG A 17 -7.04 2.90 17.77
C ARG A 17 -8.44 3.11 17.22
N VAL A 18 -9.22 2.04 17.15
CA VAL A 18 -10.64 2.09 16.83
C VAL A 18 -11.39 2.34 18.13
N ALA A 19 -11.99 3.52 18.23
CA ALA A 19 -12.87 3.86 19.35
C ALA A 19 -14.33 3.63 18.91
N MET A 20 -15.06 2.85 19.70
CA MET A 20 -16.48 2.60 19.52
C MET A 20 -17.23 3.07 20.76
N ILE A 21 -18.36 3.75 20.59
CA ILE A 21 -19.19 4.18 21.71
C ILE A 21 -19.92 2.95 22.27
N GLY A 22 -19.78 2.71 23.58
CA GLY A 22 -20.43 1.58 24.26
C GLY A 22 -19.70 0.24 24.15
N GLN A 23 -18.50 0.20 23.56
CA GLN A 23 -17.65 -0.98 23.51
C GLN A 23 -16.20 -0.63 23.87
N ALA A 24 -15.40 -1.65 24.21
CA ALA A 24 -13.98 -1.46 24.43
C ALA A 24 -13.30 -1.00 23.12
N SER A 25 -12.48 0.04 23.21
CA SER A 25 -11.60 0.40 22.09
C SER A 25 -10.58 -0.71 21.86
N TYR A 26 -10.15 -0.86 20.62
CA TYR A 26 -9.09 -1.81 20.27
C TYR A 26 -8.15 -1.20 19.24
N ASP A 27 -6.91 -1.68 19.21
CA ASP A 27 -5.93 -1.27 18.21
C ASP A 27 -6.12 -2.08 16.94
N ARG A 28 -5.97 -1.42 15.79
CA ARG A 28 -6.05 -2.02 14.47
C ARG A 28 -4.89 -1.58 13.60
N THR A 29 -4.31 -2.53 12.90
CA THR A 29 -3.40 -2.27 11.78
C THR A 29 -4.17 -2.39 10.48
N THR A 30 -4.01 -1.43 9.59
CA THR A 30 -4.45 -1.52 8.20
C THR A 30 -3.29 -1.20 7.28
N ILE A 31 -3.17 -1.99 6.22
CA ILE A 31 -2.08 -1.87 5.26
C ILE A 31 -2.65 -1.71 3.87
N SER A 32 -2.16 -0.71 3.15
CA SER A 32 -2.53 -0.46 1.75
C SER A 32 -1.30 -0.32 0.87
N VAL A 33 -1.50 -0.50 -0.44
CA VAL A 33 -0.44 -0.39 -1.44
C VAL A 33 -0.75 0.78 -2.37
N GLY A 34 0.29 1.48 -2.81
CA GLY A 34 0.22 2.48 -3.86
C GLY A 34 1.38 2.39 -4.84
N LEU A 35 1.23 3.07 -5.98
CA LEU A 35 2.25 3.23 -7.01
C LEU A 35 2.88 4.61 -6.89
N VAL A 36 4.19 4.69 -6.70
CA VAL A 36 4.92 5.95 -6.63
C VAL A 36 5.01 6.58 -8.02
N THR A 37 4.49 7.79 -8.18
CA THR A 37 4.49 8.51 -9.45
C THR A 37 5.49 9.66 -9.47
N SER A 38 5.82 10.25 -8.32
CA SER A 38 6.77 11.36 -8.19
C SER A 38 7.52 11.32 -6.86
N VAL A 39 8.80 11.69 -6.89
CA VAL A 39 9.70 11.71 -5.72
C VAL A 39 10.50 13.01 -5.63
N THR A 40 10.97 13.36 -4.43
CA THR A 40 11.94 14.45 -4.21
C THR A 40 13.33 14.03 -4.68
N ARG A 41 14.27 14.98 -4.69
CA ARG A 41 15.68 14.69 -4.99
C ARG A 41 16.30 13.71 -3.98
N GLU A 42 15.89 13.73 -2.71
CA GLU A 42 16.34 12.75 -1.71
C GLU A 42 15.59 11.40 -1.77
N GLY A 43 14.64 11.24 -2.70
CA GLY A 43 13.87 10.01 -2.86
C GLY A 43 12.68 9.87 -1.88
N ALA A 44 12.20 10.96 -1.30
CA ALA A 44 10.93 10.96 -0.57
C ALA A 44 9.74 11.00 -1.54
N ILE A 45 8.63 10.33 -1.22
CA ILE A 45 7.44 10.32 -2.08
C ILE A 45 6.79 11.72 -2.09
N LYS A 46 6.62 12.29 -3.28
CA LYS A 46 5.84 13.53 -3.50
C LYS A 46 4.42 13.22 -3.93
N ALA A 47 4.24 12.18 -4.74
CA ALA A 47 2.95 11.80 -5.25
C ALA A 47 2.89 10.30 -5.56
N TYR A 48 1.69 9.73 -5.44
CA TYR A 48 1.43 8.32 -5.65
C TYR A 48 -0.01 8.10 -6.14
N ARG A 49 -0.30 6.92 -6.68
CA ARG A 49 -1.67 6.44 -6.92
C ARG A 49 -2.00 5.37 -5.90
N HIS A 50 -3.16 5.47 -5.25
CA HIS A 50 -3.62 4.43 -4.33
C HIS A 50 -4.16 3.23 -5.12
N SER A 51 -3.95 2.01 -4.63
CA SER A 51 -4.43 0.79 -5.32
C SER A 51 -5.95 0.71 -5.42
N THR A 52 -6.67 1.18 -4.40
CA THR A 52 -8.12 0.96 -4.28
C THR A 52 -8.97 2.14 -4.75
N TYR A 53 -8.37 3.30 -5.02
CA TYR A 53 -9.10 4.48 -5.46
C TYR A 53 -8.84 4.71 -6.93
N ASP A 54 -9.91 4.84 -7.73
CA ASP A 54 -9.83 5.33 -9.10
C ASP A 54 -9.59 6.86 -9.16
N GLN A 55 -8.98 7.40 -8.10
CA GLN A 55 -8.65 8.81 -8.02
C GLN A 55 -7.40 9.12 -8.86
N PRO A 56 -7.28 10.37 -9.34
CA PRO A 56 -6.03 10.84 -9.90
C PRO A 56 -4.89 10.73 -8.88
N GLU A 57 -3.68 10.92 -9.38
CA GLU A 57 -2.46 11.01 -8.56
C GLU A 57 -2.67 11.85 -7.29
N ILE A 58 -2.43 11.23 -6.13
CA ILE A 58 -2.50 11.84 -4.81
C ILE A 58 -1.16 12.50 -4.52
N LYS A 59 -1.18 13.82 -4.28
CA LYS A 59 -0.01 14.55 -3.78
C LYS A 59 0.12 14.32 -2.28
N LEU A 60 1.29 13.84 -1.86
CA LEU A 60 1.59 13.59 -0.46
C LEU A 60 2.03 14.89 0.21
N HIS A 61 1.13 15.49 0.98
CA HIS A 61 1.37 16.72 1.73
C HIS A 61 1.62 16.41 3.21
N LYS A 62 2.18 17.38 3.95
CA LYS A 62 2.45 17.21 5.40
C LYS A 62 1.22 16.87 6.24
N HIS A 63 0.02 17.22 5.76
CA HIS A 63 -1.25 16.95 6.40
C HIS A 63 -1.96 15.70 5.85
N SER A 64 -1.40 15.05 4.83
CA SER A 64 -1.92 13.78 4.33
C SER A 64 -1.74 12.71 5.41
N LEU A 65 -2.75 11.88 5.61
CA LEU A 65 -2.74 10.78 6.57
C LEU A 65 -1.50 9.89 6.36
N GLU A 66 -1.16 9.59 5.10
CA GLU A 66 -0.05 8.74 4.70
C GLU A 66 1.33 9.38 4.95
N HIS A 67 1.39 10.69 5.20
CA HIS A 67 2.66 11.38 5.43
C HIS A 67 3.35 10.86 6.70
N GLY A 68 2.59 10.68 7.79
CA GLY A 68 3.09 10.16 9.06
C GLY A 68 3.15 8.63 9.15
N MET A 69 2.63 7.91 8.16
CA MET A 69 2.63 6.44 8.19
C MET A 69 4.01 5.85 8.00
N GLN A 70 4.20 4.64 8.53
CA GLN A 70 5.34 3.80 8.20
C GLN A 70 5.21 3.33 6.75
N LYS A 71 6.33 3.36 6.02
CA LYS A 71 6.37 3.09 4.57
C LYS A 71 7.42 2.04 4.26
N TYR A 72 7.06 1.07 3.44
CA TYR A 72 7.98 0.08 2.88
C TYR A 72 7.98 0.18 1.36
N VAL A 73 9.13 -0.13 0.76
CA VAL A 73 9.31 -0.12 -0.70
C VAL A 73 9.03 -1.52 -1.26
N LEU A 74 8.31 -1.57 -2.38
CA LEU A 74 8.24 -2.71 -3.29
C LEU A 74 8.99 -2.29 -4.56
N PRO A 75 10.27 -2.68 -4.71
CA PRO A 75 11.08 -2.27 -5.85
C PRO A 75 10.47 -2.78 -7.15
N LYS A 76 10.29 -1.91 -8.14
CA LYS A 76 9.74 -2.33 -9.44
C LYS A 76 10.62 -3.32 -10.22
N SER A 77 11.89 -3.48 -9.81
CA SER A 77 12.80 -4.47 -10.38
C SER A 77 12.45 -5.89 -9.98
N ASP A 78 11.84 -6.06 -8.79
CA ASP A 78 11.67 -7.37 -8.16
C ASP A 78 10.19 -7.80 -8.16
N TRP A 79 9.29 -6.87 -8.47
CA TRP A 79 7.84 -7.04 -8.35
C TRP A 79 7.12 -6.50 -9.58
N ASP A 80 6.12 -7.24 -10.05
CA ASP A 80 5.15 -6.73 -11.02
C ASP A 80 4.19 -5.77 -10.31
N ILE A 81 4.55 -4.48 -10.29
CA ILE A 81 3.76 -3.46 -9.60
C ILE A 81 2.37 -3.29 -10.25
N GLY A 82 2.24 -3.54 -11.55
CA GLY A 82 0.94 -3.49 -12.23
C GLY A 82 0.01 -4.55 -11.66
N ALA A 83 0.46 -5.81 -11.67
CA ALA A 83 -0.30 -6.93 -11.14
C ALA A 83 -0.61 -6.78 -9.63
N VAL A 84 0.34 -6.25 -8.85
CA VAL A 84 0.11 -5.93 -7.42
C VAL A 84 -1.01 -4.90 -7.25
N MET A 85 -1.01 -3.83 -8.05
CA MET A 85 -2.01 -2.77 -7.96
C MET A 85 -3.40 -3.30 -8.35
N ASP A 86 -3.47 -4.10 -9.42
CA ASP A 86 -4.72 -4.74 -9.86
C ASP A 86 -5.26 -5.70 -8.79
N TYR A 87 -4.39 -6.56 -8.24
CA TYR A 87 -4.76 -7.47 -7.15
C TYR A 87 -5.31 -6.72 -5.93
N CYS A 88 -4.63 -5.66 -5.49
CA CYS A 88 -5.07 -4.87 -4.34
C CYS A 88 -6.39 -4.13 -4.60
N ARG A 89 -6.62 -3.66 -5.83
CA ARG A 89 -7.89 -3.03 -6.24
C ARG A 89 -9.05 -4.01 -6.18
N ASP A 90 -8.82 -5.22 -6.67
CA ASP A 90 -9.88 -6.21 -6.87
C ASP A 90 -10.07 -7.13 -5.64
N ARG A 91 -9.23 -6.97 -4.61
CA ARG A 91 -9.28 -7.76 -3.37
C ARG A 91 -10.61 -7.56 -2.61
N PRO A 92 -11.39 -8.63 -2.36
CA PRO A 92 -12.71 -8.51 -1.74
C PRO A 92 -12.64 -8.30 -0.22
N TRP A 93 -13.65 -7.65 0.36
CA TRP A 93 -13.81 -7.56 1.81
C TRP A 93 -14.33 -8.87 2.39
N ALA A 94 -13.67 -9.40 3.42
CA ALA A 94 -14.03 -10.70 4.01
C ALA A 94 -15.47 -10.80 4.52
N HIS A 95 -16.05 -9.69 4.99
CA HIS A 95 -17.41 -9.62 5.52
C HIS A 95 -18.44 -9.08 4.51
N SER A 96 -18.01 -8.67 3.32
CA SER A 96 -18.87 -8.12 2.26
C SER A 96 -18.15 -8.27 0.90
N PRO A 97 -18.14 -9.50 0.33
CA PRO A 97 -17.32 -9.84 -0.84
C PRO A 97 -17.70 -9.08 -2.12
N GLU A 98 -18.89 -8.49 -2.17
CA GLU A 98 -19.37 -7.61 -3.23
C GLU A 98 -18.63 -6.26 -3.29
N HIS A 99 -17.90 -5.91 -2.23
CA HIS A 99 -17.02 -4.75 -2.19
C HIS A 99 -15.57 -5.17 -2.37
N THR A 100 -14.79 -4.34 -3.05
CA THR A 100 -13.36 -4.57 -3.31
C THR A 100 -12.47 -3.50 -2.66
N GLY A 101 -11.16 -3.63 -2.82
CA GLY A 101 -10.18 -2.74 -2.20
C GLY A 101 -9.95 -2.99 -0.72
N ALA A 102 -10.13 -4.23 -0.26
CA ALA A 102 -9.95 -4.57 1.15
C ALA A 102 -8.46 -4.44 1.56
N PRO A 103 -8.16 -3.71 2.65
CA PRO A 103 -6.78 -3.59 3.15
C PRO A 103 -6.28 -4.92 3.71
N PHE A 104 -4.96 -5.04 3.85
CA PHE A 104 -4.37 -6.16 4.59
C PHE A 104 -4.34 -5.84 6.08
N ASP A 105 -4.54 -6.87 6.92
CA ASP A 105 -4.59 -6.72 8.37
C ASP A 105 -3.20 -6.91 9.01
N SER A 106 -2.21 -7.43 8.27
CA SER A 106 -0.83 -7.59 8.74
C SER A 106 0.19 -7.59 7.60
N LEU A 107 1.46 -7.31 7.94
CA LEU A 107 2.57 -7.40 6.98
C LEU A 107 2.80 -8.84 6.51
N ASP A 108 2.53 -9.83 7.36
CA ASP A 108 2.72 -11.23 7.01
C ASP A 108 1.67 -11.70 6.01
N GLN A 109 0.42 -11.28 6.19
CA GLN A 109 -0.63 -11.49 5.19
C GLN A 109 -0.26 -10.84 3.85
N LEU A 110 0.16 -9.57 3.87
CA LEU A 110 0.58 -8.88 2.66
C LEU A 110 1.73 -9.62 1.96
N ARG A 111 2.75 -10.07 2.70
CA ARG A 111 3.88 -10.82 2.13
C ARG A 111 3.44 -12.14 1.53
N ALA A 112 2.59 -12.88 2.21
CA ALA A 112 2.10 -14.18 1.73
C ALA A 112 1.28 -14.03 0.44
N GLU A 113 0.35 -13.07 0.41
CA GLU A 113 -0.52 -12.83 -0.73
C GLU A 113 0.24 -12.23 -1.92
N LEU A 114 1.10 -11.22 -1.71
CA LEU A 114 1.79 -10.56 -2.82
C LEU A 114 2.92 -11.39 -3.42
N LYS A 115 3.49 -12.38 -2.70
CA LYS A 115 4.66 -13.17 -3.15
C LYS A 115 4.52 -13.73 -4.56
N GLN A 116 3.30 -14.02 -5.01
CA GLN A 116 2.98 -14.51 -6.36
C GLN A 116 3.36 -13.52 -7.48
N PHE A 117 3.50 -12.23 -7.18
CA PHE A 117 3.84 -11.17 -8.13
C PHE A 117 5.33 -10.82 -8.15
N ARG A 118 6.18 -11.62 -7.50
CA ARG A 118 7.62 -11.47 -7.65
C ARG A 118 8.03 -11.81 -9.07
N ILE A 119 8.80 -10.92 -9.68
CA ILE A 119 9.46 -11.19 -10.96
C ILE A 119 10.54 -12.22 -10.65
N GLN A 120 10.31 -13.48 -11.02
CA GLN A 120 11.38 -14.46 -10.98
C GLN A 120 12.42 -14.02 -12.02
N GLU A 121 13.67 -13.83 -11.59
CA GLU A 121 14.76 -13.59 -12.53
C GLU A 121 14.72 -14.70 -13.59
N LYS A 122 14.58 -14.32 -14.87
CA LYS A 122 14.97 -15.20 -15.95
C LYS A 122 16.46 -15.46 -15.73
N THR A 123 16.79 -16.68 -15.32
CA THR A 123 18.17 -17.15 -15.28
C THR A 123 18.81 -16.84 -16.64
N PRO A 124 19.96 -16.15 -16.70
CA PRO A 124 20.66 -15.88 -17.94
C PRO A 124 21.06 -17.17 -18.67
#